data_AF-A0A813LER3-F1
#
_entry.id   AF-A0A813LER3-F1
#
_cell.length_a   1.000
_cell.length_b   1.000
_cell.length_c   1.000
_cell.angle_alpha   90.00
_cell.angle_beta   90.00
_cell.angle_gamma   90.00
#
_symmetry.space_group_name_H-M   'P 1'
#
loop_
_entity.id
_entity.type
_entity.pdbx_description
1 polymer ?
#
loop_
_entity_poly.entity_id
_entity_poly.type
_entity_poly.pdbx_seq_one_letter_code
_entity_poly.pdbx_strand_id
1 'polypeptide(L)'
;MTLFRKDGDLDIVDGIRVAFNLLTQDNVQLFKILGDICSEATVDRKFEDALMMVGLSEGSCSAQGFLAASGNQEIRVPLLGSIQLALYKKTADSGPLVV
;
A
#
# COMPACT_ATOMS: atom_id res chain seq x y z
N MET A 1 -19.21 -9.82 -30.88
CA MET A 1 -19.46 -10.82 -29.84
C MET A 1 -18.70 -10.37 -28.60
N THR A 2 -19.42 -9.72 -27.70
CA THR A 2 -19.07 -9.39 -26.31
C THR A 2 -18.40 -10.59 -25.58
N LEU A 3 -17.58 -10.53 -24.53
CA LEU A 3 -17.17 -9.55 -23.50
C LEU A 3 -16.13 -10.29 -22.59
N PHE A 4 -15.50 -9.53 -21.68
CA PHE A 4 -15.01 -9.90 -20.33
C PHE A 4 -13.51 -10.17 -20.13
N ARG A 5 -12.90 -9.11 -19.57
CA ARG A 5 -11.68 -9.11 -18.76
C ARG A 5 -11.70 -10.26 -17.74
N LYS A 6 -10.57 -10.94 -17.62
CA LYS A 6 -10.22 -11.73 -16.44
C LYS A 6 -8.78 -11.37 -16.12
N ASP A 7 -8.56 -10.64 -15.04
CA ASP A 7 -7.25 -10.48 -14.41
C ASP A 7 -6.58 -11.86 -14.31
N GLY A 8 -5.40 -12.03 -14.94
CA GLY A 8 -4.56 -13.21 -14.72
C GLY A 8 -4.19 -14.07 -15.92
N ASP A 9 -4.16 -13.55 -17.16
CA ASP A 9 -3.53 -14.25 -18.28
C ASP A 9 -2.25 -13.52 -18.71
N LEU A 10 -1.11 -14.02 -18.23
CA LEU A 10 0.21 -13.46 -18.47
C LEU A 10 0.81 -14.10 -19.72
N ASP A 11 0.84 -13.36 -20.82
CA ASP A 11 1.45 -13.77 -22.08
C ASP A 11 2.98 -13.84 -21.98
N ILE A 12 3.60 -14.80 -22.68
CA ILE A 12 5.05 -15.11 -22.60
C ILE A 12 5.97 -13.94 -23.02
N VAL A 13 5.45 -12.97 -23.77
CA VAL A 13 6.14 -11.72 -24.15
C VAL A 13 5.87 -10.56 -23.18
N ASP A 14 4.79 -10.63 -22.39
CA ASP A 14 4.51 -9.70 -21.27
C ASP A 14 5.15 -10.19 -19.95
N GLY A 15 5.38 -11.50 -19.80
CA GLY A 15 6.10 -12.09 -18.67
C GLY A 15 7.55 -11.60 -18.54
N ILE A 16 8.20 -11.23 -19.63
CA ILE A 16 9.53 -10.57 -19.61
C ILE A 16 9.43 -9.07 -19.27
N ARG A 17 8.31 -8.41 -19.57
CA ARG A 17 8.06 -7.01 -19.17
C ARG A 17 7.67 -6.91 -17.70
N VAL A 18 6.91 -7.86 -17.16
CA VAL A 18 6.68 -8.07 -15.71
C VAL A 18 7.99 -8.41 -15.00
N ALA A 19 8.82 -9.29 -15.59
CA ALA A 19 10.14 -9.59 -15.05
C ALA A 19 11.10 -8.39 -15.06
N PHE A 20 10.94 -7.40 -15.96
CA PHE A 20 11.74 -6.17 -15.99
C PHE A 20 11.19 -5.07 -15.06
N ASN A 21 9.88 -5.01 -14.80
CA ASN A 21 9.28 -4.10 -13.81
C ASN A 21 9.67 -4.47 -12.36
N LEU A 22 9.97 -5.74 -12.09
CA LEU A 22 10.59 -6.18 -10.83
C LEU A 22 12.04 -5.71 -10.63
N LEU A 23 12.72 -5.15 -11.64
CA LEU A 23 14.17 -4.90 -11.56
C LEU A 23 14.57 -3.59 -10.89
N THR A 24 13.72 -2.58 -10.66
CA THR A 24 14.19 -1.33 -10.04
C THR A 24 13.21 -0.53 -9.16
N GLN A 25 12.17 -1.10 -8.55
CA GLN A 25 11.56 -0.49 -7.35
C GLN A 25 10.65 -1.48 -6.59
N ASP A 26 11.26 -2.30 -5.75
CA ASP A 26 10.56 -3.23 -4.87
C ASP A 26 10.01 -2.44 -3.67
N ASN A 27 8.77 -1.96 -3.80
CA ASN A 27 8.08 -1.21 -2.75
C ASN A 27 7.01 -2.08 -2.11
N VAL A 28 6.85 -1.93 -0.80
CA VAL A 28 5.82 -2.55 0.01
C VAL A 28 4.96 -1.46 0.65
N GLN A 29 3.68 -1.77 0.80
CA GLN A 29 2.75 -0.94 1.54
C GLN A 29 2.70 -1.45 2.97
N LEU A 30 2.98 -0.56 3.92
CA LEU A 30 2.76 -0.83 5.31
C LEU A 30 1.75 0.15 5.87
N PHE A 31 0.95 -0.32 6.82
CA PHE A 31 -0.04 0.46 7.52
C PHE A 31 0.13 0.35 9.03
N LYS A 32 -0.43 1.32 9.74
CA LYS A 32 -0.53 1.36 11.19
C LYS A 32 -1.84 1.98 11.60
N ILE A 33 -2.59 1.29 12.44
CA ILE A 33 -3.86 1.80 12.95
C ILE A 33 -3.63 2.40 14.33
N LEU A 34 -4.06 3.66 14.50
CA LEU A 34 -4.03 4.42 15.74
C LEU A 34 -5.45 4.89 16.04
N GLY A 35 -6.19 4.06 16.78
CA GLY A 35 -7.60 4.33 17.09
C GLY A 35 -8.46 4.32 15.82
N ASP A 36 -9.11 5.45 15.52
CA ASP A 36 -9.98 5.65 14.36
C ASP A 36 -9.25 6.20 13.12
N ILE A 37 -7.92 6.27 13.16
CA ILE A 37 -7.08 6.73 12.06
C ILE A 37 -6.13 5.62 11.67
N CYS A 38 -6.14 5.25 10.39
CA CYS A 38 -5.16 4.38 9.79
C CYS A 38 -4.15 5.21 9.02
N SER A 39 -2.87 4.97 9.20
CA SER A 39 -1.79 5.60 8.44
C SER A 39 -1.08 4.56 7.60
N GLU A 40 -0.95 4.79 6.30
CA GLU A 40 -0.19 3.92 5.39
C GLU A 40 0.94 4.67 4.69
N ALA A 41 2.00 3.93 4.35
CA ALA A 41 3.12 4.42 3.58
C ALA A 41 3.60 3.35 2.62
N THR A 42 3.94 3.79 1.41
CA THR A 42 4.67 2.98 0.43
C THR A 42 6.15 3.26 0.59
N VAL A 43 6.92 2.24 0.91
CA VAL A 43 8.36 2.33 1.11
C VAL A 43 9.06 1.20 0.37
N ASP A 44 10.35 1.33 0.10
CA ASP A 44 11.09 0.19 -0.42
C ASP A 44 11.07 -1.00 0.57
N ARG A 45 10.94 -2.22 0.07
CA ARG A 45 10.96 -3.47 0.85
C ARG A 45 12.18 -3.61 1.75
N LYS A 46 13.32 -3.04 1.35
CA LYS A 46 14.56 -3.01 2.18
C LYS A 46 14.35 -2.35 3.55
N PHE A 47 13.24 -1.62 3.73
CA PHE A 47 12.88 -0.89 4.93
C PHE A 47 11.68 -1.49 5.68
N GLU A 48 11.10 -2.58 5.16
CA GLU A 48 9.99 -3.30 5.78
C GLU A 48 10.32 -3.68 7.24
N ASP A 49 11.47 -4.33 7.46
CA ASP A 49 11.93 -4.72 8.80
C ASP A 49 12.03 -3.52 9.77
N ALA A 50 12.59 -2.40 9.30
CA ALA A 50 12.74 -1.19 10.11
C ALA A 50 11.37 -0.61 10.49
N LEU A 51 10.40 -0.69 9.59
CA LEU A 51 9.04 -0.19 9.82
C LEU A 51 8.23 -1.13 10.70
N MET A 52 8.43 -2.44 10.57
CA MET A 52 7.86 -3.43 11.48
C MET A 52 8.38 -3.25 12.91
N MET A 53 9.65 -2.88 13.10
CA MET A 53 10.21 -2.58 14.42
C MET A 53 9.57 -1.36 15.10
N VAL A 54 9.06 -0.38 14.33
CA VAL A 54 8.28 0.75 14.88
C VAL A 54 6.77 0.46 14.94
N GLY A 55 6.36 -0.77 14.63
CA GLY A 55 4.99 -1.26 14.74
C GLY A 55 4.10 -0.91 13.56
N LEU A 56 4.65 -0.76 12.36
CA LEU A 56 3.87 -0.85 11.12
C LEU A 56 3.70 -2.32 10.73
N SER A 57 2.66 -2.64 9.97
CA SER A 57 2.40 -3.99 9.48
C SER A 57 2.15 -3.96 7.98
N GLU A 58 2.51 -5.03 7.28
CA GLU A 58 2.27 -5.14 5.84
C GLU A 58 0.77 -5.13 5.53
N GLY A 59 0.36 -4.30 4.57
CA GLY A 59 -1.03 -4.15 4.15
C GLY A 59 -1.39 -2.68 3.87
N SER A 60 -2.68 -2.43 3.65
CA SER A 60 -3.20 -1.10 3.33
C SER A 60 -4.35 -0.71 4.25
N CYS A 61 -4.53 0.60 4.47
CA CYS A 61 -5.64 1.13 5.24
C CYS A 61 -6.99 0.85 4.57
N SER A 62 -6.97 0.81 3.24
CA SER A 62 -8.14 0.46 2.41
C SER A 62 -8.65 -0.95 2.72
N ALA A 63 -7.76 -1.93 2.94
CA ALA A 63 -8.14 -3.30 3.30
C ALA A 63 -8.87 -3.39 4.66
N GLN A 64 -8.67 -2.40 5.53
CA GLN A 64 -9.24 -2.32 6.86
C GLN A 64 -10.54 -1.46 6.90
N GLY A 65 -10.99 -0.96 5.75
CA GLY A 65 -12.18 -0.11 5.63
C GLY A 65 -11.92 1.37 5.95
N PHE A 66 -10.68 1.84 5.85
CA PHE A 66 -10.34 3.26 5.98
C PHE A 66 -10.13 3.86 4.60
N LEU A 67 -11.17 4.49 4.04
CA LEU A 67 -11.12 5.14 2.72
C LEU A 67 -11.13 6.68 2.77
N ALA A 68 -11.47 7.30 3.91
CA ALA A 68 -11.49 8.77 4.00
C ALA A 68 -10.09 9.33 4.19
N ALA A 69 -9.45 9.83 3.12
CA ALA A 69 -8.20 10.57 3.25
C ALA A 69 -8.36 11.73 4.25
N SER A 70 -7.62 11.69 5.35
CA SER A 70 -7.64 12.68 6.42
C SER A 70 -6.44 13.63 6.36
N GLY A 71 -5.46 13.37 5.50
CA GLY A 71 -4.26 14.18 5.29
C GLY A 71 -2.99 13.34 5.22
N ASN A 72 -1.83 13.98 5.44
CA ASN A 72 -0.54 13.32 5.50
C ASN A 72 0.16 13.67 6.82
N GLN A 73 0.87 12.71 7.40
CA GLN A 73 1.67 12.89 8.61
C GLN A 73 3.10 12.47 8.31
N GLU A 74 4.03 13.34 8.62
CA GLU A 74 5.45 12.99 8.60
C GLU A 74 5.81 12.28 9.92
N ILE A 75 6.43 11.11 9.83
CA ILE A 75 7.04 10.47 10.99
C ILE A 75 8.53 10.33 10.78
N ARG A 76 9.28 10.44 11.87
CA ARG A 76 10.70 10.21 11.87
C ARG A 76 10.99 8.78 12.31
N VAL A 77 11.49 7.98 11.38
CA VAL A 77 11.90 6.61 11.65
C VAL A 77 13.41 6.62 11.90
N PRO A 78 13.89 6.15 13.07
CA PRO A 78 15.31 6.00 13.30
C PRO A 78 15.89 5.06 12.23
N LEU A 79 17.02 5.41 11.62
CA LEU A 79 17.68 4.79 10.44
C LEU A 79 17.23 5.31 9.07
N LEU A 80 15.96 5.67 8.91
CA LEU A 80 15.35 5.99 7.61
C LEU A 80 15.18 7.49 7.37
N GLY A 81 14.96 8.26 8.42
CA GLY A 81 14.65 9.69 8.34
C GLY A 81 13.15 9.96 8.37
N SER A 82 12.75 11.08 7.80
CA SER A 82 11.35 11.49 7.72
C SER A 82 10.64 10.80 6.56
N ILE A 83 9.57 10.06 6.84
CA ILE A 83 8.68 9.49 5.83
C ILE A 83 7.30 10.12 5.92
N GLN A 84 6.63 10.26 4.78
CA GLN A 84 5.27 10.75 4.71
C GLN A 84 4.30 9.56 4.73
N LEU A 85 3.46 9.48 5.75
CA LEU A 85 2.31 8.58 5.77
C LEU A 85 1.07 9.31 5.30
N ALA A 86 0.25 8.66 4.50
CA ALA A 86 -1.09 9.10 4.22
C ALA A 86 -2.01 8.59 5.35
N LEU A 87 -2.79 9.49 5.95
CA LEU A 87 -3.77 9.14 6.96
C LEU A 87 -5.14 8.96 6.31
N TYR A 88 -5.82 7.93 6.75
CA TYR A 88 -7.16 7.54 6.35
C TYR A 88 -8.02 7.37 7.59
N LYS A 89 -9.24 7.86 7.53
CA LYS A 89 -10.28 7.64 8.54
C LYS A 89 -11.25 6.59 8.02
N LYS A 90 -11.89 5.93 8.98
CA LYS A 90 -12.97 4.99 8.69
C LYS A 90 -14.17 5.79 8.18
N THR A 91 -14.48 5.68 6.89
CA THR A 91 -15.83 6.00 6.43
C THR A 91 -16.70 4.78 6.73
N ALA A 92 -17.91 4.99 7.22
CA ALA A 92 -18.86 3.89 7.44
C ALA A 92 -19.31 3.21 6.12
N ASP A 93 -18.72 3.59 4.99
CA ASP A 93 -19.00 3.08 3.65
C ASP A 93 -17.68 2.83 2.95
N SER A 94 -17.29 1.56 2.88
CA SER A 94 -16.10 1.07 2.17
C SER A 94 -16.37 -0.36 1.71
N GLY A 95 -17.53 -0.55 1.09
CA GLY A 95 -17.73 -1.65 0.15
C GLY A 95 -16.86 -1.42 -1.09
N PRO A 96 -16.53 -2.48 -1.86
CA PRO A 96 -15.56 -2.39 -2.93
C PRO A 96 -16.00 -1.35 -3.96
N LEU A 97 -15.07 -0.46 -4.34
CA LEU A 97 -15.20 0.34 -5.54
C LEU A 97 -15.17 -0.63 -6.75
N VAL A 98 -16.32 -1.20 -7.08
CA VAL A 98 -16.59 -1.81 -8.38
C VAL A 98 -17.05 -0.69 -9.30
N VAL A 99 -16.11 -0.10 -10.05
CA VAL A 99 -16.40 0.76 -11.21
C VAL A 99 -16.39 -0.06 -12.50
#